data_AF-A0A7V4EPJ0-F1
#
_entry.id   AF-A0A7V4EPJ0-F1
#
_cell.length_a   1.000
_cell.length_b   1.000
_cell.length_c   1.000
_cell.angle_alpha   90.00
_cell.angle_beta   90.00
_cell.angle_gamma   90.00
#
_symmetry.space_group_name_H-M   'P 1'
#
loop_
_entity.id
_entity.type
_entity.pdbx_description
1 polymer ?
#
loop_
_entity_poly.entity_id
_entity_poly.type
_entity_poly.pdbx_seq_one_letter_code
_entity_poly.pdbx_strand_id
1 'polypeptide(L)'
;MDHAAPFLITTPRKGRGATRRAMERAARIGVPFVPRDDAPIEDLFDLHGARGIWVESADAPVIHTRKGELAYHEGTAALRVRKDA
;
A
#
# COMPACT_ATOMS: atom_id res chain seq x y z
N MET A 1 12.71 -20.07 8.45
CA MET A 1 11.40 -19.53 8.88
C MET A 1 10.87 -18.76 7.71
N ASP A 2 9.71 -19.18 7.19
CA ASP A 2 9.04 -18.54 6.07
C ASP A 2 8.45 -17.22 6.59
N HIS A 3 9.27 -16.16 6.64
CA HIS A 3 8.77 -14.84 6.98
C HIS A 3 7.88 -14.42 5.82
N ALA A 4 6.57 -14.56 6.00
CA ALA A 4 5.58 -14.09 5.05
C ALA A 4 5.97 -12.66 4.65
N ALA A 5 6.33 -12.49 3.38
CA ALA A 5 6.88 -11.23 2.88
C ALA A 5 5.90 -10.09 3.21
N PRO A 6 6.40 -8.96 3.77
CA PRO A 6 5.56 -8.00 4.48
C PRO A 6 4.63 -7.22 3.54
N PHE A 7 3.51 -6.76 4.08
CA PHE A 7 2.75 -5.65 3.50
C PHE A 7 3.25 -4.34 4.11
N LEU A 8 3.34 -3.28 3.30
CA LEU A 8 3.77 -1.95 3.75
C LEU A 8 2.71 -0.90 3.45
N ILE A 9 2.73 0.20 4.20
CA ILE A 9 2.06 1.44 3.82
C ILE A 9 3.10 2.51 3.46
N THR A 10 2.83 3.28 2.41
CA THR A 10 3.65 4.41 1.96
C THR A 10 2.79 5.57 1.46
N THR A 11 3.41 6.60 0.88
CA THR A 11 2.76 7.76 0.27
C THR A 11 3.06 7.86 -1.24
N PRO A 12 2.30 8.64 -2.02
CA PRO A 12 2.64 8.97 -3.40
C PRO A 12 4.03 9.63 -3.50
N ARG A 13 4.68 9.47 -4.66
CA ARG A 13 5.91 10.23 -4.95
C ARG A 13 5.60 11.73 -4.87
N LYS A 14 6.47 12.49 -4.22
CA LYS A 14 6.31 13.95 -4.04
C LYS A 14 5.01 14.36 -3.32
N GLY A 15 4.31 13.42 -2.67
CA GLY A 15 3.03 13.64 -2.01
C GLY A 15 3.20 14.46 -0.73
N ARG A 16 3.04 15.78 -0.81
CA ARG A 16 2.99 16.64 0.39
C ARG A 16 1.60 16.52 1.02
N GLY A 17 1.53 15.95 2.22
CA GLY A 17 0.31 15.97 3.05
C GLY A 17 -0.31 14.62 3.41
N ALA A 18 0.11 13.51 2.81
CA ALA A 18 -0.43 12.19 3.14
C ALA A 18 0.34 11.44 4.25
N THR A 19 1.54 11.90 4.62
CA THR A 19 2.44 11.19 5.55
C THR A 19 1.80 10.90 6.90
N ARG A 20 1.19 11.89 7.54
CA ARG A 20 0.55 11.71 8.85
C ARG A 20 -0.57 10.66 8.78
N ARG A 21 -1.43 10.78 7.77
CA ARG A 21 -2.53 9.84 7.52
C ARG A 21 -2.01 8.42 7.24
N ALA A 22 -0.93 8.30 6.47
CA ALA A 22 -0.27 7.03 6.18
C ALA A 22 0.29 6.38 7.45
N MET A 23 0.96 7.15 8.32
CA MET A 23 1.48 6.66 9.60
C MET A 23 0.36 6.22 10.54
N GLU A 24 -0.71 7.00 10.67
CA GLU A 24 -1.88 6.63 11.49
C GLU A 24 -2.57 5.37 10.95
N ARG A 25 -2.66 5.22 9.63
CA ARG A 25 -3.21 4.01 8.98
C ARG A 25 -2.32 2.79 9.22
N ALA A 26 -1.01 2.95 9.08
CA ALA A 26 -0.01 1.91 9.34
C ALA A 26 -0.10 1.39 10.77
N ALA A 27 -0.16 2.29 11.75
CA ALA A 27 -0.34 1.95 13.15
C ALA A 27 -1.67 1.22 13.42
N ARG A 28 -2.75 1.65 12.78
CA ARG A 28 -4.09 1.03 12.94
C ARG A 28 -4.16 -0.39 12.40
N ILE A 29 -3.52 -0.65 11.25
CA ILE A 29 -3.53 -1.97 10.59
C ILE A 29 -2.44 -2.89 11.17
N GLY A 30 -1.41 -2.34 11.80
CA GLY A 30 -0.27 -3.10 12.31
C GLY A 30 0.73 -3.48 11.22
N VAL A 31 0.88 -2.63 10.20
CA VAL A 31 1.87 -2.78 9.12
C VAL A 31 2.89 -1.65 9.16
N PRO A 32 4.14 -1.88 8.74
CA PRO A 32 5.16 -0.83 8.71
C PRO A 32 4.80 0.30 7.74
N PHE A 33 5.04 1.54 8.18
CA PHE A 33 5.09 2.70 7.31
C PHE A 33 6.51 2.87 6.76
N VAL A 34 6.63 3.04 5.45
CA VAL A 34 7.89 3.33 4.76
C VAL A 34 7.71 4.59 3.91
N PRO A 35 8.50 5.66 4.11
CA PRO A 35 8.46 6.83 3.25
C PRO A 35 8.97 6.49 1.84
N ARG A 36 8.24 6.96 0.81
CA ARG A 36 8.61 6.73 -0.60
C ARG A 36 9.50 7.83 -1.17
N ASP A 37 9.36 9.06 -0.69
CA ASP A 37 10.00 10.25 -1.24
C ASP A 37 9.86 10.33 -2.77
N ASP A 38 10.97 10.16 -3.51
CA ASP A 38 11.02 10.13 -4.98
C ASP A 38 11.20 8.71 -5.55
N ALA A 39 11.29 7.68 -4.71
CA ALA A 39 11.58 6.31 -5.11
C ALA A 39 10.43 5.68 -5.95
N PRO A 40 10.78 4.86 -6.95
CA PRO A 40 9.84 3.93 -7.57
C PRO A 40 9.15 2.97 -6.60
N ILE A 41 7.95 2.52 -7.00
CA ILE A 41 7.21 1.57 -6.14
C ILE A 41 7.87 0.20 -6.19
N GLU A 42 8.50 -0.10 -7.33
CA GLU A 42 9.31 -1.28 -7.61
C GLU A 42 10.49 -1.36 -6.64
N ASP A 43 11.20 -0.26 -6.43
CA ASP A 43 12.32 -0.19 -5.48
C ASP A 43 11.87 -0.53 -4.06
N LEU A 44 10.70 -0.04 -3.64
CA LEU A 44 10.12 -0.39 -2.33
C LEU A 44 9.80 -1.88 -2.22
N PHE A 45 9.32 -2.51 -3.30
CA PHE A 45 9.09 -3.94 -3.32
C PHE A 45 10.37 -4.74 -3.16
N ASP A 46 11.44 -4.33 -3.83
CA ASP A 46 12.72 -5.04 -3.83
C ASP A 46 13.48 -4.83 -2.53
N LEU A 47 13.56 -3.59 -2.04
CA LEU A 47 14.27 -3.23 -0.80
C LEU A 47 13.66 -3.85 0.44
N HIS A 48 12.33 -3.93 0.51
CA HIS A 48 11.62 -4.45 1.69
C HIS A 48 11.09 -5.87 1.50
N GLY A 49 11.32 -6.48 0.33
CA GLY A 49 10.78 -7.79 -0.01
C GLY A 49 9.26 -7.84 0.13
N ALA A 50 8.54 -6.76 -0.20
CA ALA A 50 7.11 -6.66 0.06
C ALA A 50 6.26 -7.52 -0.89
N ARG A 51 5.09 -8.00 -0.44
CA ARG A 51 4.09 -8.66 -1.32
C ARG A 51 3.05 -7.68 -1.84
N GLY A 52 2.81 -6.61 -1.10
CA GLY A 52 1.89 -5.55 -1.47
C GLY A 52 2.26 -4.25 -0.76
N ILE A 53 2.02 -3.14 -1.44
CA ILE A 53 2.30 -1.80 -0.94
C ILE A 53 1.02 -0.98 -1.06
N TRP A 54 0.52 -0.53 0.07
CA TRP A 54 -0.59 0.41 0.14
C TRP A 54 -0.06 1.83 0.08
N VAL A 55 -0.50 2.59 -0.91
CA VAL A 55 -0.15 4.00 -1.11
C VAL A 55 -1.30 4.85 -0.59
N GLU A 56 -1.10 5.46 0.58
CA GLU A 56 -2.09 6.37 1.18
C GLU A 56 -1.95 7.77 0.54
N SER A 57 -3.02 8.23 -0.12
CA SER A 57 -3.09 9.53 -0.78
C SER A 57 -4.18 10.42 -0.14
N ALA A 58 -4.28 11.67 -0.58
CA ALA A 58 -5.40 12.55 -0.20
C ALA A 58 -6.74 11.99 -0.73
N ASP A 59 -6.71 11.41 -1.93
CA ASP A 59 -7.82 10.77 -2.60
C ASP A 59 -8.04 9.32 -2.10
N ALA A 60 -8.49 8.45 -3.01
CA ALA A 60 -8.58 7.03 -2.80
C ALA A 60 -7.16 6.41 -2.69
N PRO A 61 -6.87 5.61 -1.65
CA PRO A 61 -5.62 4.89 -1.57
C PRO A 61 -5.54 3.81 -2.65
N VAL A 62 -4.33 3.43 -3.04
CA VAL A 62 -4.08 2.41 -4.07
C VAL A 62 -3.20 1.32 -3.49
N ILE A 63 -3.55 0.07 -3.74
CA ILE A 63 -2.74 -1.09 -3.37
C ILE A 63 -1.99 -1.57 -4.61
N HIS A 64 -0.67 -1.45 -4.59
CA HIS A 64 0.19 -2.03 -5.60
C HIS A 64 0.55 -3.46 -5.18
N THR A 65 0.56 -4.36 -6.15
CA THR A 65 1.08 -5.73 -6.02
C THR A 65 2.00 -6.04 -7.19
N ARG A 66 2.80 -7.10 -7.10
CA ARG A 66 3.62 -7.56 -8.24
C ARG A 66 2.81 -7.96 -9.48
N LYS A 67 1.48 -8.12 -9.35
CA LYS A 67 0.57 -8.51 -10.44
C LYS A 67 -0.16 -7.31 -11.06
N GLY A 68 0.01 -6.11 -10.53
CA GLY A 68 -0.71 -4.91 -10.94
C GLY A 68 -1.26 -4.11 -9.75
N GLU A 69 -2.05 -3.08 -10.07
CA GLU A 69 -2.57 -2.09 -9.12
C GLU A 69 -4.07 -2.26 -8.87
N LEU A 70 -4.50 -2.02 -7.63
CA LEU A 70 -5.90 -2.06 -7.20
C LEU A 70 -6.25 -0.73 -6.52
N ALA A 71 -7.14 0.04 -7.12
CA ALA A 71 -7.69 1.22 -6.46
C ALA A 71 -8.61 0.78 -5.30
N TYR A 72 -8.35 1.27 -4.09
CA TYR A 72 -9.21 1.02 -2.95
C TYR A 72 -10.24 2.15 -2.86
N HIS A 73 -11.52 1.84 -3.10
CA HIS A 73 -12.62 2.72 -2.72
C HIS A 73 -13.33 2.17 -1.48
N GLU A 74 -13.54 3.00 -0.47
CA GLU A 74 -14.26 2.63 0.77
C GLU A 74 -15.68 2.13 0.45
N GLY A 75 -16.32 2.64 -0.62
CA GLY A 75 -17.61 2.15 -1.12
C GLY A 75 -17.57 0.79 -1.84
N THR A 76 -16.38 0.31 -2.25
CA THR A 76 -16.19 -0.99 -2.90
C THR A 76 -15.69 -2.09 -1.96
N ALA A 77 -15.41 -1.80 -0.69
CA ALA A 77 -15.07 -2.84 0.29
C ALA A 77 -16.18 -3.91 0.43
N ALA A 78 -17.42 -3.59 0.02
CA ALA A 78 -18.55 -4.52 -0.07
C ALA A 78 -18.66 -5.28 -1.41
N LEU A 79 -17.91 -4.90 -2.45
CA LEU A 79 -17.91 -5.58 -3.75
C LEU A 79 -16.92 -6.74 -3.73
N ARG A 80 -17.40 -7.88 -3.23
CA ARG A 80 -16.80 -9.21 -3.37
C ARG A 80 -16.22 -9.39 -4.77
N VAL A 81 -14.92 -9.66 -4.86
CA VAL A 81 -14.32 -10.30 -6.03
C VAL A 81 -15.03 -11.66 -6.18
N ARG A 82 -15.91 -11.79 -7.18
CA ARG A 82 -16.33 -13.12 -7.64
C ARG A 82 -15.09 -13.78 -8.22
N LYS A 83 -14.62 -14.82 -7.54
CA LYS A 83 -13.70 -15.79 -8.10
C LYS A 83 -14.58 -16.78 -8.85
N ASP A 84 -14.76 -16.57 -10.14
CA ASP A 84 -15.33 -17.61 -10.98
C ASP A 84 -14.32 -18.77 -11.04
N ALA A 85 -14.86 -19.97 -10.80
CA ALA A 85 -14.18 -21.25 -10.68
C ALA A 85 -13.67 -21.79 -12.03
#